data_AF-A0A6G9SKI6-F1
#
_entry.id   AF-A0A6G9SKI6-F1
#
_cell.length_a   1.000
_cell.length_b   1.000
_cell.length_c   1.000
_cell.angle_alpha   90.00
_cell.angle_beta   90.00
_cell.angle_gamma   90.00
#
_symmetry.space_group_name_H-M   'P 1'
#
loop_
_entity.id
_entity.type
_entity.pdbx_description
1 polymer ?
#
loop_
_entity_poly.entity_id
_entity_poly.type
_entity_poly.pdbx_seq_one_letter_code
_entity_poly.pdbx_strand_id
1 'polypeptide(L)'
;MVLDSQVDSGSRQFPRQLDIAQVAVYGLSILSAGIFLFLPFMNLLHPSPWQRWMGTIHGFGALLATVVAVYTGHLAFPLLRGVSNILPQMRTLTFWSSLITFLGIATGNLAYMRYRAGLEFGGARAWLKENSPLTQYVLMEYHEFSVLFTLPLGVACTWVLWKYGDSILEKQNSPILTATCVALMAMMFFSMGGLVTGLGIAKIHAL
;
A
#
# COMPACT_ATOMS: atom_id res chain seq x y z
N MET A 1 -4.02 2.12 -76.75
CA MET A 1 -4.17 0.86 -76.00
C MET A 1 -3.40 1.04 -74.71
N VAL A 2 -4.06 1.52 -73.66
CA VAL A 2 -3.47 1.78 -72.34
C VAL A 2 -3.89 0.59 -71.47
N LEU A 3 -2.91 -0.20 -71.02
CA LEU A 3 -3.14 -1.28 -70.08
C LEU A 3 -3.10 -0.68 -68.67
N ASP A 4 -4.28 -0.55 -68.06
CA ASP A 4 -4.44 -0.30 -66.63
C ASP A 4 -3.83 -1.47 -65.87
N SER A 5 -2.71 -1.24 -65.20
CA SER A 5 -2.24 -2.12 -64.13
C SER A 5 -2.80 -1.59 -62.81
N GLN A 6 -3.98 -2.09 -62.44
CA GLN A 6 -4.45 -1.98 -61.07
C GLN A 6 -3.50 -2.78 -60.16
N VAL A 7 -2.50 -2.09 -59.61
CA VAL A 7 -1.77 -2.57 -58.45
C VAL A 7 -2.75 -2.49 -57.29
N ASP A 8 -3.37 -3.64 -57.02
CA ASP A 8 -4.25 -3.91 -55.91
C ASP A 8 -3.49 -3.57 -54.61
N SER A 9 -3.66 -2.33 -54.13
CA SER A 9 -3.16 -1.87 -52.83
C SER A 9 -4.09 -2.41 -51.75
N GLY A 10 -4.18 -3.74 -51.69
CA GLY A 10 -4.73 -4.47 -50.57
C GLY A 10 -3.87 -4.15 -49.36
N SER A 11 -4.27 -3.11 -48.63
CA SER A 11 -3.79 -2.85 -47.28
C SER A 11 -4.06 -4.11 -46.47
N ARG A 12 -3.04 -4.97 -46.34
CA ARG A 12 -3.06 -6.08 -45.42
C ARG A 12 -3.15 -5.46 -44.04
N GLN A 13 -4.38 -5.32 -43.55
CA GLN A 13 -4.65 -4.94 -42.19
C GLN A 13 -4.00 -6.03 -41.33
N PHE A 14 -2.81 -5.74 -40.80
CA PHE A 14 -2.09 -6.66 -39.94
C PHE A 14 -3.06 -7.10 -38.85
N PRO A 15 -3.28 -8.41 -38.65
CA PRO A 15 -4.21 -8.87 -37.63
C PRO A 15 -3.77 -8.27 -36.29
N ARG A 16 -4.70 -7.63 -35.58
CA ARG A 16 -4.54 -7.13 -34.20
C ARG A 16 -4.37 -8.31 -33.23
N GLN A 17 -3.41 -9.19 -33.47
CA GLN A 17 -2.84 -9.99 -32.40
C GLN A 17 -2.25 -8.98 -31.42
N LEU A 18 -2.62 -9.07 -30.14
CA LEU A 18 -1.98 -8.30 -29.09
C LEU A 18 -0.48 -8.46 -29.29
N ASP A 19 0.22 -7.34 -29.46
CA ASP A 19 1.67 -7.32 -29.67
C ASP A 19 2.30 -8.27 -28.62
N ILE A 20 3.21 -9.14 -29.03
CA ILE A 20 3.91 -10.06 -28.11
C ILE A 20 4.48 -9.27 -26.93
N ALA A 21 4.91 -8.03 -27.17
CA ALA A 21 5.33 -7.10 -26.12
C ALA A 21 4.21 -6.77 -25.11
N GLN A 22 2.99 -6.50 -25.58
CA GLN A 22 1.83 -6.22 -24.72
C GLN A 22 1.46 -7.44 -23.86
N VAL A 23 1.43 -8.64 -24.46
CA VAL A 23 1.17 -9.89 -23.72
C VAL A 23 2.26 -10.13 -22.68
N ALA A 24 3.54 -9.95 -23.04
CA ALA A 24 4.67 -10.11 -22.12
C ALA A 24 4.61 -9.10 -20.96
N VAL A 25 4.31 -7.83 -21.23
CA VAL A 25 4.20 -6.78 -20.21
C VAL A 25 3.07 -7.09 -19.22
N TYR A 26 1.88 -7.46 -19.71
CA TYR A 26 0.78 -7.82 -18.82
C TYR A 26 1.06 -9.11 -18.04
N GLY A 27 1.62 -10.13 -18.70
CA GLY A 27 2.02 -11.38 -18.05
C GLY A 27 3.03 -11.14 -16.92
N LEU A 28 4.09 -10.38 -17.18
CA LEU A 28 5.10 -10.03 -16.18
C LEU A 28 4.53 -9.17 -15.05
N SER A 29 3.63 -8.24 -15.36
CA SER A 29 2.98 -7.38 -14.36
C SER A 29 2.10 -8.19 -13.40
N ILE A 30 1.29 -9.10 -13.95
CA ILE A 30 0.43 -10.00 -13.16
C ILE A 30 1.29 -10.94 -12.30
N LEU A 31 2.34 -11.53 -12.89
CA LEU A 31 3.25 -12.41 -12.16
C LEU A 31 3.95 -11.66 -11.02
N SER A 32 4.44 -10.46 -11.29
CA SER A 32 5.12 -9.62 -10.29
C SER A 32 4.16 -9.21 -9.16
N ALA A 33 2.94 -8.80 -9.49
CA ALA A 33 1.90 -8.50 -8.51
C ALA A 33 1.55 -9.74 -7.68
N GLY A 34 1.44 -10.91 -8.33
CA GLY A 34 1.25 -12.20 -7.65
C GLY A 34 2.37 -12.44 -6.64
N ILE A 35 3.62 -12.52 -7.09
CA ILE A 35 4.78 -12.77 -6.21
C ILE A 35 4.82 -11.78 -5.04
N PHE A 36 4.55 -10.50 -5.30
CA PHE A 36 4.49 -9.46 -4.27
C PHE A 36 3.40 -9.75 -3.23
N LEU A 37 2.19 -10.12 -3.65
CA LEU A 37 1.08 -10.48 -2.77
C LEU A 37 1.35 -11.76 -1.97
N PHE A 38 2.22 -12.64 -2.45
CA PHE A 38 2.61 -13.87 -1.76
C PHE A 38 3.80 -13.71 -0.78
N LEU A 39 4.46 -12.54 -0.72
CA LEU A 39 5.57 -12.30 0.20
C LEU A 39 5.29 -12.71 1.65
N PRO A 40 4.10 -12.44 2.25
CA PRO A 40 3.83 -12.81 3.63
C PRO A 40 3.91 -14.32 3.91
N PHE A 41 3.67 -15.17 2.91
CA PHE A 41 3.72 -16.63 3.07
C PHE A 41 5.14 -17.16 3.28
N MET A 42 6.17 -16.35 2.96
CA MET A 42 7.55 -16.71 3.29
C MET A 42 7.75 -16.87 4.81
N ASN A 43 6.93 -16.21 5.62
CA ASN A 43 6.97 -16.37 7.09
C ASN A 43 6.60 -17.79 7.53
N LEU A 44 5.87 -18.58 6.73
CA LEU A 44 5.55 -19.98 7.06
C LEU A 44 6.80 -20.86 7.16
N LEU A 45 7.93 -20.42 6.58
CA LEU A 45 9.21 -21.12 6.64
C LEU A 45 10.00 -20.77 7.92
N HIS A 46 9.55 -19.81 8.73
CA HIS A 46 10.26 -19.38 9.93
C HIS A 46 10.38 -20.52 10.96
N PRO A 47 11.50 -20.71 11.68
CA PRO A 47 11.63 -21.82 12.64
C PRO A 47 10.68 -21.73 13.83
N SER A 48 10.38 -20.52 14.31
CA SER A 48 9.44 -20.29 15.42
C SER A 48 7.97 -20.42 14.98
N PRO A 49 7.15 -21.28 15.62
CA PRO A 49 5.71 -21.41 15.33
C PRO A 49 4.93 -20.11 15.52
N TRP A 50 5.28 -19.31 16.52
CA TRP A 50 4.65 -18.01 16.76
C TRP A 50 4.89 -17.06 15.60
N GLN A 51 6.14 -16.93 15.16
CA GLN A 51 6.48 -16.06 14.02
C GLN A 51 5.92 -16.54 12.69
N ARG A 52 5.74 -17.86 12.50
CA ARG A 52 5.04 -18.37 11.31
C ARG A 52 3.66 -17.76 11.18
N TRP A 53 2.86 -17.90 12.23
CA TRP A 53 1.47 -17.44 12.19
C TRP A 53 1.39 -15.92 12.28
N MET A 54 2.09 -15.30 13.22
CA MET A 54 2.01 -13.85 13.39
C MET A 54 2.65 -13.09 12.25
N GLY A 55 3.81 -13.53 11.75
CA GLY A 55 4.44 -12.94 10.57
C GLY A 55 3.58 -13.07 9.32
N THR A 56 2.91 -14.21 9.13
CA THR A 56 1.98 -14.39 8.01
C THR A 56 0.73 -13.51 8.14
N ILE A 57 0.07 -13.53 9.30
CA ILE A 57 -1.16 -12.75 9.55
C ILE A 57 -0.88 -11.25 9.46
N HIS A 58 0.14 -10.78 10.20
CA HIS A 58 0.51 -9.37 10.19
C HIS A 58 1.05 -8.95 8.82
N GLY A 59 1.91 -9.76 8.20
CA GLY A 59 2.46 -9.46 6.87
C GLY A 59 1.37 -9.33 5.80
N PHE A 60 0.37 -10.22 5.81
CA PHE A 60 -0.77 -10.12 4.91
C PHE A 60 -1.63 -8.89 5.22
N GLY A 61 -1.93 -8.65 6.50
CA GLY A 61 -2.68 -7.47 6.94
C GLY A 61 -2.00 -6.15 6.56
N ALA A 62 -0.69 -6.04 6.79
CA ALA A 62 0.12 -4.87 6.47
C ALA A 62 0.23 -4.64 4.96
N LEU A 63 0.37 -5.72 4.17
CA LEU A 63 0.39 -5.63 2.72
C LEU A 63 -0.96 -5.17 2.16
N LEU A 64 -2.05 -5.76 2.64
CA LEU A 64 -3.41 -5.37 2.25
C LEU A 64 -3.70 -3.92 2.67
N ALA A 65 -3.36 -3.53 3.89
CA ALA A 65 -3.47 -2.15 4.37
C ALA A 65 -2.76 -1.18 3.44
N THR A 66 -1.51 -1.52 3.05
CA THR A 66 -0.71 -0.68 2.15
C THR A 66 -1.36 -0.56 0.78
N VAL A 67 -1.79 -1.66 0.17
CA VAL A 67 -2.43 -1.65 -1.15
C VAL A 67 -3.69 -0.77 -1.15
N VAL A 68 -4.57 -0.95 -0.15
CA VAL A 68 -5.81 -0.18 -0.05
C VAL A 68 -5.53 1.29 0.24
N ALA A 69 -4.61 1.61 1.15
CA ALA A 69 -4.25 2.99 1.48
C ALA A 69 -3.58 3.71 0.30
N VAL A 70 -2.69 3.03 -0.42
CA VAL A 70 -2.05 3.57 -1.63
C VAL A 70 -3.08 3.83 -2.72
N TYR A 71 -3.98 2.88 -2.96
CA TYR A 71 -5.04 3.08 -3.95
C TYR A 71 -5.99 4.24 -3.56
N THR A 72 -6.36 4.34 -2.28
CA THR A 72 -7.20 5.43 -1.77
C THR A 72 -6.51 6.79 -1.91
N GLY A 73 -5.24 6.89 -1.53
CA GLY A 73 -4.46 8.13 -1.69
C GLY A 73 -4.20 8.47 -3.16
N HIS A 74 -4.05 7.47 -4.03
CA HIS A 74 -3.93 7.69 -5.47
C HIS A 74 -5.22 8.26 -6.08
N LEU A 75 -6.39 7.80 -5.66
CA LEU A 75 -7.68 8.35 -6.08
C LEU A 75 -7.94 9.78 -5.56
N ALA A 76 -7.19 10.25 -4.56
CA ALA A 76 -7.29 11.63 -4.11
C ALA A 76 -6.79 12.64 -5.18
N PHE A 77 -5.85 12.25 -6.06
CA PHE A 77 -5.36 13.11 -7.15
C PHE A 77 -6.45 13.48 -8.16
N PRO A 78 -7.19 12.53 -8.78
CA PRO A 78 -8.30 12.88 -9.66
C PRO A 78 -9.43 13.62 -8.94
N LEU A 79 -9.71 13.31 -7.67
CA LEU A 79 -10.74 14.02 -6.89
C LEU A 79 -10.37 15.51 -6.72
N LEU A 80 -9.11 15.82 -6.40
CA LEU A 80 -8.58 17.19 -6.36
C LEU A 80 -8.69 17.91 -7.70
N ARG A 81 -8.60 17.18 -8.81
CA ARG A 81 -8.73 17.71 -10.17
C ARG A 81 -10.18 17.86 -10.63
N GLY A 82 -11.16 17.62 -9.75
CA GLY A 82 -12.58 17.82 -10.02
C GLY A 82 -13.31 16.59 -10.56
N VAL A 83 -12.68 15.41 -10.58
CA VAL A 83 -13.36 14.16 -10.93
C VAL A 83 -14.23 13.73 -9.75
N SER A 84 -15.49 14.16 -9.74
CA SER A 84 -16.40 14.02 -8.60
C SER A 84 -17.09 12.66 -8.49
N ASN A 85 -17.24 11.94 -9.61
CA ASN A 85 -17.93 10.65 -9.66
C ASN A 85 -17.25 9.54 -8.83
N ILE A 86 -15.98 9.72 -8.44
CA ILE A 86 -15.25 8.79 -7.57
C ILE A 86 -15.48 9.04 -6.08
N LEU A 87 -16.20 10.09 -5.68
CA LEU A 87 -16.43 10.44 -4.28
C LEU A 87 -17.12 9.33 -3.45
N PRO A 88 -18.16 8.62 -3.94
CA PRO A 88 -18.73 7.48 -3.23
C PRO A 88 -17.71 6.36 -3.00
N GLN A 89 -16.89 6.06 -4.01
CA GLN A 89 -15.82 5.08 -3.90
C GLN A 89 -14.76 5.50 -2.87
N MET A 90 -14.38 6.78 -2.87
CA MET A 90 -13.45 7.36 -1.90
C MET A 90 -13.94 7.24 -0.45
N ARG A 91 -15.24 7.47 -0.20
CA ARG A 91 -15.85 7.28 1.13
C ARG A 91 -15.71 5.83 1.63
N THR A 92 -16.05 4.87 0.77
CA THR A 92 -15.98 3.44 1.08
C THR A 92 -14.54 2.98 1.28
N LEU A 93 -13.65 3.34 0.37
CA LEU A 93 -12.24 2.95 0.44
C LEU A 93 -11.52 3.56 1.64
N THR A 94 -11.78 4.83 1.97
CA THR A 94 -11.15 5.45 3.15
C THR A 94 -11.60 4.80 4.45
N PHE A 95 -12.89 4.43 4.55
CA PHE A 95 -13.41 3.66 5.68
C PHE A 95 -12.70 2.30 5.83
N TRP A 96 -12.66 1.51 4.75
CA TRP A 96 -12.01 0.19 4.78
C TRP A 96 -10.50 0.31 5.00
N SER A 97 -9.85 1.30 4.41
CA SER A 97 -8.44 1.62 4.64
C SER A 97 -8.19 1.84 6.13
N SER A 98 -8.99 2.67 6.79
CA SER A 98 -8.87 2.94 8.23
C SER A 98 -9.07 1.70 9.09
N LEU A 99 -10.07 0.87 8.76
CA LEU A 99 -10.33 -0.37 9.49
C LEU A 99 -9.19 -1.37 9.33
N ILE A 100 -8.71 -1.59 8.10
CA ILE A 100 -7.62 -2.52 7.82
C ILE A 100 -6.31 -2.01 8.46
N THR A 101 -6.05 -0.71 8.41
CA THR A 101 -4.93 -0.08 9.12
C THR A 101 -5.01 -0.33 10.62
N PHE A 102 -6.18 -0.17 11.24
CA PHE A 102 -6.36 -0.48 12.67
C PHE A 102 -6.01 -1.95 12.97
N LEU A 103 -6.48 -2.90 12.15
CA LEU A 103 -6.14 -4.31 12.29
C LEU A 103 -4.64 -4.59 12.06
N GLY A 104 -4.03 -3.88 11.11
CA GLY A 104 -2.60 -3.90 10.83
C GLY A 104 -1.78 -3.44 12.04
N ILE A 105 -2.16 -2.35 12.69
CA ILE A 105 -1.53 -1.85 13.91
C ILE A 105 -1.73 -2.83 15.07
N ALA A 106 -2.95 -3.36 15.24
CA ALA A 106 -3.24 -4.32 16.30
C ALA A 106 -2.39 -5.59 16.18
N THR A 107 -2.30 -6.17 14.97
CA THR A 107 -1.46 -7.34 14.70
C THR A 107 0.03 -7.01 14.72
N GLY A 108 0.41 -5.80 14.32
CA GLY A 108 1.80 -5.31 14.38
C GLY A 108 2.29 -5.17 15.81
N ASN A 109 1.43 -4.69 16.72
CA ASN A 109 1.73 -4.65 18.15
C ASN A 109 1.97 -6.03 18.75
N LEU A 110 1.29 -7.08 18.25
CA LEU A 110 1.55 -8.46 18.67
C LEU A 110 2.94 -8.94 18.21
N ALA A 111 3.30 -8.67 16.95
CA ALA A 111 4.65 -8.96 16.43
C ALA A 111 5.72 -8.15 17.17
N TYR A 112 5.41 -6.90 17.53
CA TYR A 112 6.27 -5.98 18.24
C TYR A 112 6.65 -6.46 19.65
N MET A 113 5.80 -7.25 20.31
CA MET A 113 6.15 -7.85 21.60
C MET A 113 7.40 -8.74 21.50
N ARG A 114 7.53 -9.52 20.42
CA ARG A 114 8.71 -10.37 20.18
C ARG A 114 9.94 -9.55 19.83
N TYR A 115 9.76 -8.46 19.08
CA TYR A 115 10.82 -7.50 18.78
C TYR A 115 11.40 -6.88 20.06
N ARG A 116 10.55 -6.52 21.03
CA ARG A 116 10.93 -5.91 22.32
C ARG A 116 11.45 -6.89 23.38
N ALA A 117 11.48 -8.19 23.11
CA ALA A 117 12.00 -9.17 24.05
C ALA A 117 13.46 -8.84 24.45
N GLY A 118 13.90 -9.36 25.60
CA GLY A 118 15.31 -9.26 26.01
C GLY A 118 16.26 -10.04 25.10
N LEU A 119 17.56 -9.78 25.22
CA LEU A 119 18.60 -10.48 24.44
C LEU A 119 18.59 -11.98 24.72
N GLU A 120 18.32 -12.37 25.96
CA GLU A 120 18.18 -13.75 26.43
C GLU A 120 17.05 -14.51 25.73
N PHE A 121 16.08 -13.79 25.18
CA PHE A 121 14.98 -14.33 24.37
C PHE A 121 15.17 -14.04 22.87
N GLY A 122 16.34 -13.55 22.47
CA GLY A 122 16.69 -13.22 21.08
C GLY A 122 15.97 -11.99 20.53
N GLY A 123 15.66 -11.01 21.38
CA GLY A 123 14.97 -9.77 20.99
C GLY A 123 15.76 -8.90 20.01
N ALA A 124 15.18 -8.65 18.84
CA ALA A 124 15.83 -7.85 17.80
C ALA A 124 16.07 -6.39 18.22
N ARG A 125 15.21 -5.79 19.06
CA ARG A 125 15.43 -4.44 19.61
C ARG A 125 16.69 -4.37 20.47
N ALA A 126 16.84 -5.33 21.38
CA ALA A 126 17.96 -5.36 22.31
C ALA A 126 19.27 -5.59 21.53
N TRP A 127 19.25 -6.52 20.56
CA TRP A 127 20.37 -6.73 19.65
C TRP A 127 20.74 -5.48 18.84
N LEU A 128 19.76 -4.75 18.30
CA LEU A 128 20.00 -3.50 17.57
C LEU A 128 20.60 -2.41 18.46
N LYS A 129 20.17 -2.29 19.71
CA LYS A 129 20.75 -1.33 20.66
C LYS A 129 22.22 -1.60 20.95
N GLU A 130 22.67 -2.85 20.86
CA GLU A 130 24.07 -3.22 21.06
C GLU A 130 24.91 -3.10 19.78
N ASN A 131 24.34 -3.45 18.62
CA ASN A 131 25.10 -3.64 17.38
C ASN A 131 24.90 -2.53 16.34
N SER A 132 23.72 -1.90 16.30
CA SER A 132 23.40 -0.79 15.39
C SER A 132 22.41 0.21 16.01
N PRO A 133 22.83 1.01 17.00
CA PRO A 133 21.94 1.92 17.72
C PRO A 133 21.24 2.93 16.80
N LEU A 134 21.90 3.37 15.73
CA LEU A 134 21.29 4.31 14.79
C LEU A 134 20.09 3.69 14.05
N THR A 135 20.17 2.41 13.67
CA THR A 135 19.02 1.69 13.08
C THR A 135 17.86 1.65 14.07
N GLN A 136 18.13 1.43 15.37
CA GLN A 136 17.10 1.50 16.40
C GLN A 136 16.48 2.90 16.53
N TYR A 137 17.29 3.94 16.59
CA TYR A 137 16.77 5.28 16.91
C TYR A 137 16.19 6.03 15.72
N VAL A 138 16.56 5.68 14.49
CA VAL A 138 16.09 6.36 13.28
C VAL A 138 15.09 5.50 12.53
N LEU A 139 15.47 4.29 12.13
CA LEU A 139 14.64 3.46 11.25
C LEU A 139 13.39 2.94 11.96
N MET A 140 13.54 2.47 13.20
CA MET A 140 12.42 1.91 13.97
C MET A 140 11.45 2.99 14.43
N GLU A 141 11.97 4.12 14.93
CA GLU A 141 11.13 5.27 15.28
C GLU A 141 10.36 5.77 14.05
N TYR A 142 11.04 5.94 12.91
CA TYR A 142 10.36 6.29 11.66
C TYR A 142 9.30 5.27 11.27
N HIS A 143 9.61 3.97 11.37
CA HIS A 143 8.65 2.91 11.08
C HIS A 143 7.42 3.01 11.97
N GLU A 144 7.60 3.07 13.29
CA GLU A 144 6.52 3.19 14.27
C GLU A 144 5.67 4.43 14.01
N PHE A 145 6.28 5.61 13.81
CA PHE A 145 5.53 6.83 13.50
C PHE A 145 4.77 6.72 12.18
N SER A 146 5.44 6.30 11.10
CA SER A 146 4.81 6.23 9.78
C SER A 146 3.59 5.32 9.77
N VAL A 147 3.65 4.13 10.38
CA VAL A 147 2.48 3.26 10.45
C VAL A 147 1.39 3.81 11.38
N LEU A 148 1.76 4.43 12.51
CA LEU A 148 0.78 4.99 13.45
C LEU A 148 0.01 6.18 12.90
N PHE A 149 0.64 7.06 12.11
CA PHE A 149 -0.01 8.24 11.54
C PHE A 149 -1.10 7.92 10.51
N THR A 150 -1.07 6.72 9.91
CA THR A 150 -2.07 6.33 8.91
C THR A 150 -3.48 6.21 9.50
N LEU A 151 -3.62 5.75 10.75
CA LEU A 151 -4.91 5.57 11.41
C LEU A 151 -5.63 6.89 11.74
N PRO A 152 -5.04 7.85 12.48
CA PRO A 152 -5.72 9.10 12.80
C PRO A 152 -6.04 9.90 11.54
N LEU A 153 -5.16 9.91 10.53
CA LEU A 153 -5.45 10.54 9.24
C LEU A 153 -6.61 9.84 8.53
N GLY A 154 -6.62 8.51 8.49
CA GLY A 154 -7.69 7.72 7.89
C GLY A 154 -9.04 8.00 8.54
N VAL A 155 -9.10 7.91 9.86
CA VAL A 155 -10.33 8.16 10.63
C VAL A 155 -10.84 9.58 10.42
N ALA A 156 -9.94 10.58 10.45
CA ALA A 156 -10.32 11.97 10.19
C ALA A 156 -10.87 12.15 8.77
N CYS A 157 -10.20 11.61 7.76
CA CYS A 157 -10.66 11.66 6.38
C CYS A 157 -11.99 10.92 6.18
N THR A 158 -12.16 9.73 6.76
CA THR A 158 -13.43 9.01 6.75
C THR A 158 -14.53 9.87 7.34
N TRP A 159 -14.31 10.48 8.50
CA TRP A 159 -15.29 11.34 9.13
C TRP A 159 -15.64 12.55 8.26
N VAL A 160 -14.65 13.26 7.71
CA VAL A 160 -14.89 14.43 6.84
C VAL A 160 -15.68 14.04 5.58
N LEU A 161 -15.23 13.00 4.88
CA LEU A 161 -15.87 12.55 3.63
C LEU A 161 -17.33 12.11 3.87
N TRP A 162 -17.62 11.49 5.02
CA TRP A 162 -18.98 11.08 5.37
C TRP A 162 -19.83 12.24 5.90
N LYS A 163 -19.24 13.14 6.70
CA LYS A 163 -19.93 14.29 7.29
C LYS A 163 -20.40 15.28 6.24
N TYR A 164 -19.55 15.60 5.27
CA TYR A 164 -19.90 16.51 4.19
C TYR A 164 -20.62 15.78 3.05
N GLY A 165 -20.37 14.49 2.85
CA GLY A 165 -20.96 13.75 1.75
C GLY A 165 -20.69 14.46 0.42
N ASP A 166 -21.74 14.65 -0.38
CA ASP A 166 -21.60 15.29 -1.69
C ASP A 166 -21.42 16.82 -1.59
N SER A 167 -21.78 17.44 -0.45
CA SER A 167 -21.61 18.88 -0.23
C SER A 167 -20.14 19.30 -0.16
N ILE A 168 -19.22 18.34 0.05
CA ILE A 168 -17.78 18.61 0.03
C ILE A 168 -17.29 19.17 -1.32
N LEU A 169 -18.05 18.96 -2.40
CA LEU A 169 -17.77 19.45 -3.74
C LEU A 169 -18.20 20.91 -3.97
N GLU A 170 -18.96 21.49 -3.04
CA GLU A 170 -19.37 22.89 -3.11
C GLU A 170 -18.16 23.82 -2.99
N LYS A 171 -18.18 24.95 -3.72
CA LYS A 171 -17.05 25.89 -3.77
C LYS A 171 -16.60 26.38 -2.38
N GLN A 172 -17.55 26.57 -1.45
CA GLN A 172 -17.26 26.93 -0.06
C GLN A 172 -16.44 25.89 0.71
N ASN A 173 -16.57 24.60 0.35
CA ASN A 173 -15.91 23.48 1.00
C ASN A 173 -14.60 23.08 0.29
N SER A 174 -14.16 23.83 -0.72
CA SER A 174 -12.92 23.55 -1.45
C SER A 174 -11.69 23.41 -0.53
N PRO A 175 -11.47 24.25 0.50
CA PRO A 175 -10.34 24.05 1.42
C PRO A 175 -10.42 22.72 2.18
N ILE A 176 -11.62 22.28 2.56
CA ILE A 176 -11.86 21.03 3.27
C ILE A 176 -11.59 19.84 2.35
N LEU A 177 -12.09 19.89 1.11
CA LEU A 177 -11.80 18.89 0.08
C LEU A 177 -10.29 18.78 -0.15
N THR A 178 -9.62 19.92 -0.33
CA THR A 178 -8.17 19.95 -0.58
C THR A 178 -7.39 19.37 0.59
N ALA A 179 -7.68 19.79 1.82
CA ALA A 179 -7.02 19.25 3.02
C ALA A 179 -7.25 17.75 3.18
N THR A 180 -8.48 17.28 2.92
CA THR A 180 -8.82 15.85 2.97
C THR A 180 -8.01 15.05 1.95
N CYS A 181 -7.94 15.52 0.70
CA CYS A 181 -7.17 14.84 -0.32
C CYS A 181 -5.66 14.85 -0.03
N VAL A 182 -5.11 15.96 0.49
CA VAL A 182 -3.70 16.02 0.93
C VAL A 182 -3.43 15.02 2.06
N ALA A 183 -4.33 14.91 3.03
CA ALA A 183 -4.22 13.91 4.09
C ALA A 183 -4.27 12.47 3.57
N LEU A 184 -5.12 12.16 2.57
CA LEU A 184 -5.16 10.86 1.92
C LEU A 184 -3.87 10.56 1.13
N MET A 185 -3.28 11.55 0.47
CA MET A 185 -1.97 11.40 -0.18
C MET A 185 -0.84 11.20 0.85
N ALA A 186 -0.91 11.86 2.01
CA ALA A 186 0.00 11.62 3.12
C ALA A 186 -0.15 10.21 3.70
N MET A 187 -1.37 9.69 3.83
CA MET A 187 -1.60 8.28 4.20
C MET A 187 -0.95 7.31 3.22
N MET A 188 -1.04 7.57 1.92
CA MET A 188 -0.35 6.78 0.89
C MET A 188 1.17 6.82 1.13
N PHE A 189 1.76 7.99 1.32
CA PHE A 189 3.19 8.14 1.59
C PHE A 189 3.63 7.34 2.83
N PHE A 190 2.93 7.52 3.96
CA PHE A 190 3.23 6.83 5.20
C PHE A 190 3.04 5.31 5.10
N SER A 191 2.02 4.84 4.38
CA SER A 191 1.79 3.40 4.19
C SER A 191 2.90 2.75 3.36
N MET A 192 3.35 3.41 2.28
CA MET A 192 4.49 2.93 1.49
C MET A 192 5.78 2.92 2.33
N GLY A 193 6.04 4.01 3.07
CA GLY A 193 7.18 4.09 3.98
C GLY A 193 7.17 2.99 5.05
N GLY A 194 6.00 2.76 5.66
CA GLY A 194 5.76 1.71 6.64
C GLY A 194 6.02 0.30 6.07
N LEU A 195 5.55 0.01 4.86
CA LEU A 195 5.81 -1.27 4.20
C LEU A 195 7.31 -1.49 3.93
N VAL A 196 7.99 -0.50 3.33
CA VAL A 196 9.42 -0.60 2.98
C VAL A 196 10.26 -0.82 4.24
N THR A 197 10.00 -0.03 5.28
CA THR A 197 10.74 -0.15 6.55
C THR A 197 10.39 -1.42 7.30
N GLY A 198 9.13 -1.85 7.30
CA GLY A 198 8.69 -3.11 7.90
C GLY A 198 9.34 -4.33 7.27
N LEU A 199 9.45 -4.37 5.93
CA LEU A 199 10.18 -5.43 5.21
C LEU A 199 11.68 -5.46 5.57
N GLY A 200 12.28 -4.31 5.86
CA GLY A 200 13.66 -4.21 6.33
C GLY A 200 13.80 -4.75 7.76
N ILE A 201 12.91 -4.33 8.66
CA ILE A 201 12.92 -4.72 10.08
C ILE A 201 12.69 -6.21 10.26
N ALA A 202 11.78 -6.80 9.49
CA ALA A 202 11.51 -8.24 9.50
C ALA A 202 12.73 -9.11 9.15
N LYS A 203 13.82 -8.54 8.63
CA LYS A 203 15.05 -9.28 8.34
C LYS A 203 16.09 -9.18 9.45
N ILE A 204 15.83 -8.40 10.49
CA ILE A 204 16.79 -8.13 11.55
C ILE A 204 16.64 -9.18 12.65
N HIS A 205 17.73 -9.92 12.90
CA HIS A 205 17.89 -10.82 14.04
C HIS A 205 16.69 -11.78 14.25
N ALA A 206 16.28 -12.44 13.15
CA ALA A 206 15.23 -13.47 13.09
C ALA A 206 13.88 -13.04 13.69
N LEU A 207 13.45 -11.83 13.34
CA LEU A 207 12.05 -11.43 13.43
C LEU A 207 11.20 -12.18 12.40
#